data_AF-A0AAX4H3R5-F1
#
_entry.id   AF-A0AAX4H3R5-F1
#
_cell.length_a   1.000
_cell.length_b   1.000
_cell.length_c   1.000
_cell.angle_alpha   90.00
_cell.angle_beta   90.00
_cell.angle_gamma   90.00
#
_symmetry.space_group_name_H-M   'P 1'
#
loop_
_entity.id
_entity.type
_entity.pdbx_description
1 polymer ?
#
loop_
_entity_poly.entity_id
_entity_poly.type
_entity_poly.pdbx_seq_one_letter_code
_entity_poly.pdbx_strand_id
1 'polypeptide(L)'
;MAKNYNNKEIHFYELNSALDIKKPTHKYRVQDKNASFQTFKLSPGLNPSVAVFIPEKGGKPAEVVIYNIPSFNQPICSKNFFKAEKCQLVWNALGTALLALASTDHDTSNKSYYGETNLYLLGIAGSYERIDLKREGPIHDITWSPLAREFAVSYGYMPSETTFFDSRGNSIHSLPTAPRNTILYSPHGRYVLVAGFGNLQGKVDVYDRQDKFSKVCTFEADNTSVCEWSPCGRFILTATTSPRLRVDNGLKVWHASGKLIYLKEYPELFSISWRPQKIDRFPALRQLEACPEPDASAKEFLAKKAAASGGNVVKKAGAYRPPHARVAGVAAPATTLYQKEMQKNVASEPYVPGFAAKRVVPGAAPPPVAKESKAAAKNRKKREAKKATDEATPEPAPVPASAGSASAVGSVVGGVVSLEEKKIRSLLKKLRAIETLKMKQAQGEPLEDTQVSKINKEDELRRELSSLGWTE
;
A
#
# COMPACT_ATOMS: atom_id res chain seq x y z
N MET A 1 -15.00 -27.10 5.18
CA MET A 1 -15.91 -26.27 4.36
C MET A 1 -16.81 -25.44 5.28
N ALA A 2 -17.23 -24.24 4.88
CA ALA A 2 -18.24 -23.47 5.61
C ALA A 2 -19.34 -22.98 4.66
N LYS A 3 -20.58 -22.96 5.13
CA LYS A 3 -21.76 -22.55 4.36
C LYS A 3 -22.55 -21.48 5.13
N ASN A 4 -22.93 -20.43 4.43
CA ASN A 4 -23.86 -19.42 4.93
C ASN A 4 -25.28 -19.99 5.01
N TYR A 5 -25.96 -19.77 6.14
CA TYR A 5 -27.38 -20.05 6.28
C TYR A 5 -28.13 -18.79 6.74
N ASN A 6 -28.89 -18.20 5.81
CA ASN A 6 -29.74 -17.03 6.00
C ASN A 6 -29.05 -15.80 6.61
N ASN A 7 -27.74 -15.63 6.42
CA ASN A 7 -26.95 -14.53 6.97
C ASN A 7 -27.03 -14.43 8.52
N LYS A 8 -27.42 -15.52 9.20
CA LYS A 8 -27.55 -15.59 10.67
C LYS A 8 -26.77 -16.74 11.27
N GLU A 9 -26.52 -17.78 10.49
CA GLU A 9 -25.73 -18.92 10.89
C GLU A 9 -24.64 -19.24 9.86
N ILE A 10 -23.53 -19.78 10.36
CA ILE A 10 -22.47 -20.34 9.54
C ILE A 10 -22.32 -21.80 9.96
N HIS A 11 -22.50 -22.69 9.00
CA HIS A 11 -22.41 -24.14 9.19
C HIS A 11 -21.05 -24.63 8.72
N PHE A 12 -20.30 -25.27 9.60
CA PHE A 12 -18.97 -25.79 9.32
C PHE A 12 -19.03 -27.31 9.13
N TYR A 13 -18.33 -27.79 8.12
CA TYR A 13 -18.29 -29.20 7.74
C TYR A 13 -16.85 -29.66 7.63
N GLU A 14 -16.54 -30.76 8.31
CA GLU A 14 -15.29 -31.47 8.14
C GLU A 14 -15.31 -32.28 6.84
N LEU A 15 -14.26 -32.13 6.04
CA LEU A 15 -14.15 -32.80 4.74
C LEU A 15 -13.53 -34.18 4.96
N ASN A 16 -14.38 -35.19 5.16
CA ASN A 16 -13.99 -36.60 5.25
C ASN A 16 -14.86 -37.47 4.31
N SER A 17 -14.51 -38.75 4.17
CA SER A 17 -15.23 -39.68 3.28
C SER A 17 -16.70 -39.91 3.66
N ALA A 18 -17.11 -39.50 4.86
CA ALA A 18 -18.47 -39.60 5.39
C ALA A 18 -19.19 -38.23 5.44
N LEU A 19 -18.79 -37.28 4.59
CA LEU A 19 -19.36 -35.93 4.54
C LEU A 19 -20.88 -35.98 4.29
N ASP A 20 -21.65 -35.60 5.31
CA ASP A 20 -23.09 -35.35 5.20
C ASP A 20 -23.38 -33.84 5.22
N ILE A 21 -23.73 -33.28 4.06
CA ILE A 21 -24.04 -31.85 3.90
C ILE A 21 -25.25 -31.43 4.74
N LYS A 22 -26.12 -32.38 5.15
CA LYS A 22 -27.27 -32.09 6.01
C LYS A 22 -26.89 -31.97 7.49
N LYS A 23 -25.74 -32.52 7.89
CA LYS A 23 -25.27 -32.55 9.29
C LYS A 23 -23.97 -31.76 9.44
N PRO A 24 -24.06 -30.46 9.74
CA PRO A 24 -22.85 -29.68 10.01
C PRO A 24 -22.18 -30.11 11.30
N THR A 25 -20.85 -30.19 11.28
CA THR A 25 -19.99 -30.54 12.42
C THR A 25 -20.08 -29.48 13.51
N HIS A 26 -20.02 -28.20 13.11
CA HIS A 26 -20.13 -27.07 14.03
C HIS A 26 -21.04 -25.99 13.45
N LYS A 27 -21.64 -25.17 14.32
CA LYS A 27 -22.49 -24.06 13.92
C LYS A 27 -22.10 -22.81 14.70
N TYR A 28 -21.82 -21.74 13.97
CA TYR A 28 -21.82 -20.39 14.52
C TYR A 28 -23.20 -19.77 14.30
N ARG A 29 -23.71 -19.06 15.31
CA ARG A 29 -24.94 -18.28 15.21
C ARG A 29 -24.65 -16.87 15.72
N VAL A 30 -25.10 -15.87 14.98
CA VAL A 30 -25.00 -14.46 15.41
C VAL A 30 -25.72 -14.32 16.75
N GLN A 31 -25.04 -13.75 17.75
CA GLN A 31 -25.56 -13.65 19.12
C GLN A 31 -26.85 -12.81 19.20
N ASP A 32 -26.91 -11.72 18.42
CA ASP A 32 -28.10 -10.90 18.31
C ASP A 32 -29.10 -11.48 17.30
N LYS A 33 -30.31 -11.81 17.78
CA LYS A 33 -31.42 -12.36 16.99
C LYS A 33 -31.89 -11.41 15.88
N ASN A 34 -31.74 -10.10 16.08
CA ASN A 34 -32.18 -9.06 15.14
C ASN A 34 -31.11 -8.67 14.12
N ALA A 35 -29.85 -9.06 14.37
CA ALA A 35 -28.73 -8.84 13.48
C ALA A 35 -28.60 -9.97 12.43
N SER A 36 -27.87 -9.66 11.37
CA SER A 36 -27.46 -10.59 10.32
C SER A 36 -26.09 -10.16 9.83
N PHE A 37 -25.18 -11.11 9.60
CA PHE A 37 -23.88 -10.79 9.05
C PHE A 37 -23.97 -10.52 7.55
N GLN A 38 -23.11 -9.66 7.01
CA GLN A 38 -23.05 -9.39 5.57
C GLN A 38 -22.08 -10.35 4.87
N THR A 39 -20.91 -10.59 5.48
CA THR A 39 -19.86 -11.45 4.89
C THR A 39 -19.08 -12.16 5.98
N PHE A 40 -18.46 -13.29 5.62
CA PHE A 40 -17.53 -14.01 6.48
C PHE A 40 -16.40 -14.61 5.65
N LYS A 41 -15.25 -14.84 6.29
CA LYS A 41 -14.08 -15.48 5.69
C LYS A 41 -13.43 -16.43 6.69
N LEU A 42 -13.14 -17.64 6.24
CA LEU A 42 -12.29 -18.58 6.96
C LEU A 42 -10.83 -18.19 6.79
N SER A 43 -10.06 -18.27 7.87
CA SER A 43 -8.61 -18.14 7.79
C SER A 43 -8.03 -19.39 7.11
N PRO A 44 -6.97 -19.23 6.29
CA PRO A 44 -6.14 -20.37 5.89
C PRO A 44 -5.34 -20.88 7.10
N GLY A 45 -4.71 -22.07 6.95
CA GLY A 45 -3.85 -22.65 7.99
C GLY A 45 -4.45 -23.87 8.70
N LEU A 46 -3.66 -24.43 9.62
CA LEU A 46 -3.99 -25.68 10.33
C LEU A 46 -5.06 -25.49 11.42
N ASN A 47 -5.09 -24.31 12.04
CA ASN A 47 -6.06 -23.93 13.07
C ASN A 47 -6.98 -22.84 12.49
N PRO A 48 -8.08 -23.22 11.82
CA PRO A 48 -8.91 -22.26 11.12
C PRO A 48 -9.72 -21.40 12.10
N SER A 49 -9.65 -20.09 11.89
CA SER A 49 -10.52 -19.10 12.52
C SER A 49 -11.57 -18.62 11.51
N VAL A 50 -12.67 -18.06 12.00
CA VAL A 50 -13.68 -17.41 11.15
C VAL A 50 -13.77 -15.93 11.51
N ALA A 51 -13.62 -15.07 10.51
CA ALA A 51 -13.95 -13.65 10.60
C ALA A 51 -15.35 -13.41 10.07
N VAL A 52 -16.17 -12.68 10.81
CA VAL A 52 -17.56 -12.35 10.48
C VAL A 52 -17.73 -10.85 10.56
N PHE A 53 -18.29 -10.24 9.51
CA PHE A 53 -18.66 -8.84 9.50
C PHE A 53 -20.18 -8.69 9.65
N ILE A 54 -20.59 -7.94 10.66
CA ILE A 54 -21.99 -7.59 10.94
C ILE A 54 -22.12 -6.08 10.69
N PRO A 55 -22.93 -5.65 9.70
CA PRO A 55 -23.13 -4.23 9.41
C PRO A 55 -23.99 -3.55 10.48
N GLU A 56 -23.99 -2.22 10.47
CA GLU A 56 -24.83 -1.40 11.34
C GLU A 56 -26.31 -1.73 11.17
N LYS A 57 -27.00 -1.98 12.28
CA LYS A 57 -28.44 -2.24 12.27
C LYS A 57 -29.08 -1.90 13.61
N GLY A 58 -30.21 -1.17 13.57
CA GLY A 58 -31.02 -0.88 14.76
C GLY A 58 -30.27 -0.13 15.86
N GLY A 59 -29.41 0.83 15.48
CA GLY A 59 -28.61 1.64 16.42
C GLY A 59 -27.36 0.94 16.96
N LYS A 60 -27.09 -0.32 16.60
CA LYS A 60 -25.84 -1.00 16.92
C LYS A 60 -24.77 -0.67 15.89
N PRO A 61 -23.52 -0.42 16.33
CA PRO A 61 -22.39 -0.20 15.43
C PRO A 61 -22.10 -1.46 14.61
N ALA A 62 -21.43 -1.28 13.47
CA ALA A 62 -20.93 -2.41 12.70
C ALA A 62 -19.79 -3.07 13.49
N GLU A 63 -19.59 -4.36 13.31
CA GLU A 63 -18.52 -5.09 13.98
C GLU A 63 -17.89 -6.14 13.07
N VAL A 64 -16.59 -6.34 13.24
CA VAL A 64 -15.82 -7.46 12.70
C VAL A 64 -15.38 -8.27 13.90
N VAL A 65 -15.76 -9.53 13.89
CA VAL A 65 -15.52 -10.46 14.99
C VAL A 65 -14.80 -11.69 14.47
N ILE A 66 -13.74 -12.10 15.17
CA ILE A 66 -12.95 -13.29 14.87
C ILE A 66 -13.19 -14.34 15.95
N TYR A 67 -13.58 -15.53 15.54
CA TYR A 67 -13.74 -16.69 16.42
C TYR A 67 -12.77 -17.80 16.03
N ASN A 68 -12.30 -18.56 17.02
CA ASN A 68 -11.62 -19.82 16.76
C ASN A 68 -12.67 -20.89 16.41
N ILE A 69 -12.36 -21.82 15.52
CA ILE A 69 -13.24 -22.97 15.30
C ILE A 69 -12.71 -24.13 16.16
N PRO A 70 -13.54 -24.79 17.00
CA PRO A 70 -15.01 -24.68 17.09
C PRO A 70 -15.54 -23.75 18.20
N SER A 71 -14.69 -22.95 18.84
CA SER A 71 -15.05 -22.13 20.01
C SER A 71 -15.72 -20.80 19.63
N PHE A 72 -17.05 -20.75 19.66
CA PHE A 72 -17.84 -19.56 19.30
C PHE A 72 -18.39 -18.74 20.48
N ASN A 73 -18.16 -19.19 21.71
CA ASN A 73 -18.71 -18.52 22.91
C ASN A 73 -18.02 -17.19 23.19
N GLN A 74 -16.71 -17.10 22.90
CA GLN A 74 -15.91 -15.91 23.12
C GLN A 74 -15.14 -15.55 21.84
N PRO A 75 -15.24 -14.31 21.36
CA PRO A 75 -14.44 -13.87 20.24
C PRO A 75 -12.98 -13.70 20.66
N ILE A 76 -12.06 -14.06 19.76
CA ILE A 76 -10.63 -13.83 19.95
C ILE A 76 -10.30 -12.34 19.79
N CYS A 77 -10.87 -11.73 18.75
CA CYS A 77 -10.72 -10.33 18.45
C CYS A 77 -12.08 -9.79 18.02
N SER A 78 -12.45 -8.62 18.50
CA SER A 78 -13.64 -7.91 18.05
C SER A 78 -13.31 -6.43 17.89
N LYS A 79 -13.73 -5.86 16.77
CA LYS A 79 -13.62 -4.43 16.51
C LYS A 79 -14.95 -3.88 16.04
N ASN A 80 -15.42 -2.86 16.74
CA ASN A 80 -16.58 -2.06 16.34
C ASN A 80 -16.15 -0.92 15.40
N PHE A 81 -17.01 -0.63 14.44
CA PHE A 81 -16.89 0.45 13.46
C PHE A 81 -18.10 1.37 13.61
N PHE A 82 -17.84 2.67 13.54
CA PHE A 82 -18.87 3.68 13.40
C PHE A 82 -18.82 4.16 11.96
N LYS A 83 -19.96 4.09 11.26
CA LYS A 83 -20.08 4.28 9.82
C LYS A 83 -19.29 3.21 9.05
N ALA A 84 -19.81 1.99 9.02
CA ALA A 84 -19.32 0.95 8.11
C ALA A 84 -20.49 0.13 7.56
N GLU A 85 -20.72 0.25 6.26
CA GLU A 85 -21.82 -0.43 5.57
C GLU A 85 -21.33 -1.70 4.87
N LYS A 86 -20.10 -1.67 4.36
CA LYS A 86 -19.44 -2.80 3.70
C LYS A 86 -18.09 -3.06 4.34
N CYS A 87 -17.68 -4.32 4.34
CA CYS A 87 -16.34 -4.69 4.76
C CYS A 87 -15.75 -5.77 3.86
N GLN A 88 -14.54 -5.52 3.35
CA GLN A 88 -13.73 -6.54 2.69
C GLN A 88 -12.78 -7.15 3.71
N LEU A 89 -12.86 -8.47 3.85
CA LEU A 89 -12.06 -9.27 4.77
C LEU A 89 -11.00 -10.05 3.99
N VAL A 90 -9.71 -9.82 4.30
CA VAL A 90 -8.58 -10.48 3.62
C VAL A 90 -7.60 -11.04 4.64
N TRP A 91 -7.54 -12.37 4.75
CA TRP A 91 -6.59 -13.08 5.61
C TRP A 91 -5.20 -13.15 4.96
N ASN A 92 -4.15 -13.11 5.78
CA ASN A 92 -2.82 -13.49 5.34
C ASN A 92 -2.73 -15.02 5.08
N ALA A 93 -1.71 -15.46 4.35
CA ALA A 93 -1.58 -16.87 3.94
C ALA A 93 -1.46 -17.87 5.13
N LEU A 94 -0.99 -17.42 6.29
CA LEU A 94 -0.88 -18.24 7.51
C LEU A 94 -2.15 -18.23 8.37
N GLY A 95 -3.12 -17.36 8.07
CA GLY A 95 -4.35 -17.18 8.84
C GLY A 95 -4.18 -16.55 10.22
N THR A 96 -3.06 -15.88 10.46
CA THR A 96 -2.73 -15.25 11.74
C THR A 96 -3.16 -13.79 11.83
N ALA A 97 -3.36 -13.13 10.69
CA ALA A 97 -3.75 -11.73 10.60
C ALA A 97 -4.78 -11.49 9.49
N LEU A 98 -5.67 -10.54 9.73
CA LEU A 98 -6.78 -10.17 8.89
C LEU A 98 -6.73 -8.66 8.60
N LEU A 99 -6.81 -8.29 7.32
CA LEU A 99 -7.15 -6.93 6.92
C LEU A 99 -8.66 -6.80 6.78
N ALA A 100 -9.23 -5.82 7.47
CA ALA A 100 -10.62 -5.43 7.38
C ALA A 100 -10.69 -4.02 6.78
N LEU A 101 -11.07 -3.94 5.50
CA LEU A 101 -11.34 -2.68 4.82
C LEU A 101 -12.82 -2.34 4.98
N ALA A 102 -13.13 -1.45 5.91
CA ALA A 102 -14.46 -0.93 6.14
C ALA A 102 -14.73 0.27 5.22
N SER A 103 -15.90 0.32 4.59
CA SER A 103 -16.30 1.43 3.73
C SER A 103 -17.75 1.87 3.96
N THR A 104 -18.03 3.13 3.64
CA THR A 104 -19.38 3.71 3.59
C THR A 104 -19.67 4.24 2.20
N ASP A 105 -20.91 4.11 1.72
CA ASP A 105 -21.28 4.61 0.39
C ASP A 105 -21.63 6.11 0.42
N HIS A 106 -22.05 6.64 1.57
CA HIS A 106 -22.45 8.05 1.70
C HIS A 106 -21.81 8.73 2.93
N ASP A 107 -20.97 9.72 2.68
CA ASP A 107 -20.44 10.57 3.74
C ASP A 107 -21.52 11.56 4.19
N THR A 108 -22.04 11.37 5.41
CA THR A 108 -23.00 12.27 6.05
C THR A 108 -22.50 13.72 6.15
N SER A 109 -21.18 13.95 6.05
CA SER A 109 -20.59 15.29 6.07
C SER A 109 -20.62 15.99 4.70
N ASN A 110 -21.07 15.30 3.65
CA ASN A 110 -21.21 15.80 2.27
C ASN A 110 -19.90 16.35 1.67
N LYS A 111 -18.74 15.94 2.23
CA LYS A 111 -17.41 16.36 1.79
C LYS A 111 -16.85 15.47 0.69
N SER A 112 -17.31 14.23 0.60
CA SER A 112 -16.82 13.24 -0.34
C SER A 112 -17.96 12.45 -0.99
N TYR A 113 -18.02 12.43 -2.32
CA TYR A 113 -18.98 11.62 -3.09
C TYR A 113 -18.66 10.12 -3.03
N TYR A 114 -17.43 9.77 -2.62
CA TYR A 114 -16.90 8.40 -2.58
C TYR A 114 -16.96 7.76 -1.19
N GLY A 115 -17.62 8.41 -0.22
CA GLY A 115 -17.71 7.95 1.16
C GLY A 115 -16.36 7.89 1.88
N GLU A 116 -16.30 7.14 2.98
CA GLU A 116 -15.11 6.99 3.81
C GLU A 116 -14.63 5.53 3.82
N THR A 117 -13.32 5.31 3.64
CA THR A 117 -12.69 3.99 3.75
C THR A 117 -11.69 3.96 4.90
N ASN A 118 -11.81 2.95 5.75
CA ASN A 118 -10.90 2.73 6.88
C ASN A 118 -10.33 1.31 6.84
N LEU A 119 -9.02 1.20 6.95
CA LEU A 119 -8.31 -0.09 6.97
C LEU A 119 -7.88 -0.43 8.39
N TYR A 120 -8.21 -1.65 8.82
CA TYR A 120 -7.81 -2.19 10.10
C TYR A 120 -7.09 -3.50 9.93
N LEU A 121 -6.08 -3.71 10.77
CA LEU A 121 -5.36 -4.96 10.93
C LEU A 121 -5.81 -5.62 12.23
N LEU A 122 -6.34 -6.84 12.13
CA LEU A 122 -6.77 -7.65 13.27
C LEU A 122 -5.93 -8.92 13.35
N GLY A 123 -5.46 -9.27 14.53
CA GLY A 123 -4.67 -10.49 14.78
C GLY A 123 -5.48 -11.56 15.51
N ILE A 124 -5.12 -12.82 15.29
CA ILE A 124 -5.67 -13.95 16.07
C ILE A 124 -5.15 -13.99 17.52
N ALA A 125 -4.30 -13.04 17.93
CA ALA A 125 -3.90 -12.86 19.32
C ALA A 125 -4.76 -11.81 20.05
N GLY A 126 -5.84 -11.32 19.41
CA GLY A 126 -6.73 -10.29 19.97
C GLY A 126 -6.27 -8.85 19.73
N SER A 127 -5.07 -8.64 19.19
CA SER A 127 -4.58 -7.31 18.82
C SER A 127 -5.35 -6.74 17.62
N TYR A 128 -5.63 -5.44 17.63
CA TYR A 128 -6.11 -4.74 16.44
C TYR A 128 -5.48 -3.34 16.35
N GLU A 129 -5.30 -2.86 15.13
CA GLU A 129 -4.71 -1.55 14.84
C GLU A 129 -5.36 -0.93 13.60
N ARG A 130 -5.57 0.39 13.60
CA ARG A 130 -5.98 1.13 12.40
C ARG A 130 -4.73 1.46 11.61
N ILE A 131 -4.73 1.18 10.31
CA ILE A 131 -3.60 1.50 9.44
C ILE A 131 -3.66 2.97 9.05
N ASP A 132 -2.65 3.74 9.47
CA ASP A 132 -2.53 5.14 9.12
C ASP A 132 -1.96 5.31 7.71
N LEU A 133 -2.77 5.90 6.83
CA LEU A 133 -2.42 6.17 5.45
C LEU A 133 -2.00 7.63 5.31
N LYS A 134 -0.84 7.88 4.68
CA LYS A 134 -0.23 9.22 4.58
C LYS A 134 -1.01 10.22 3.73
N ARG A 135 -1.95 9.72 2.92
CA ARG A 135 -2.74 10.53 1.97
C ARG A 135 -4.21 10.22 2.13
N GLU A 136 -5.00 11.27 2.04
CA GLU A 136 -6.45 11.17 2.00
C GLU A 136 -6.93 10.68 0.63
N GLY A 137 -8.02 9.92 0.65
CA GLY A 137 -8.70 9.41 -0.53
C GLY A 137 -9.05 7.92 -0.39
N PRO A 138 -9.65 7.33 -1.42
CA PRO A 138 -10.10 5.94 -1.39
C PRO A 138 -8.91 4.98 -1.39
N ILE A 139 -9.14 3.79 -0.83
CA ILE A 139 -8.25 2.63 -0.98
C ILE A 139 -8.66 1.88 -2.25
N HIS A 140 -7.73 1.79 -3.20
CA HIS A 140 -7.96 1.13 -4.50
C HIS A 140 -7.70 -0.38 -4.44
N ASP A 141 -6.69 -0.80 -3.67
CA ASP A 141 -6.34 -2.22 -3.53
C ASP A 141 -5.60 -2.51 -2.22
N ILE A 142 -5.79 -3.72 -1.71
CA ILE A 142 -5.12 -4.28 -0.53
C ILE A 142 -4.67 -5.71 -0.82
N THR A 143 -3.43 -6.02 -0.53
CA THR A 143 -2.90 -7.37 -0.81
C THR A 143 -1.86 -7.80 0.20
N TRP A 144 -1.99 -9.05 0.67
CA TRP A 144 -1.00 -9.68 1.54
C TRP A 144 0.14 -10.24 0.71
N SER A 145 1.35 -10.12 1.24
CA SER A 145 2.48 -10.90 0.72
C SER A 145 2.21 -12.39 0.97
N PRO A 146 2.56 -13.27 0.03
CA PRO A 146 2.40 -14.72 0.20
C PRO A 146 3.24 -15.26 1.37
N LEU A 147 4.26 -14.51 1.80
CA LEU A 147 5.08 -14.82 2.98
C LEU A 147 4.37 -14.45 4.30
N ALA A 148 3.20 -13.81 4.26
CA ALA A 148 2.36 -13.43 5.38
C ALA A 148 2.99 -12.45 6.41
N ARG A 149 4.15 -11.85 6.08
CA ARG A 149 4.92 -10.95 6.97
C ARG A 149 4.71 -9.46 6.70
N GLU A 150 4.07 -9.13 5.59
CA GLU A 150 3.87 -7.76 5.12
C GLU A 150 2.65 -7.72 4.21
N PHE A 151 2.09 -6.53 4.02
CA PHE A 151 1.01 -6.27 3.07
C PHE A 151 1.25 -4.94 2.36
N ALA A 152 0.54 -4.72 1.26
CA ALA A 152 0.61 -3.48 0.51
C ALA A 152 -0.78 -2.88 0.35
N VAL A 153 -0.83 -1.55 0.31
CA VAL A 153 -2.05 -0.77 0.16
C VAL A 153 -1.81 0.28 -0.91
N SER A 154 -2.70 0.35 -1.91
CA SER A 154 -2.75 1.43 -2.91
C SER A 154 -3.89 2.36 -2.54
N TYR A 155 -3.60 3.62 -2.22
CA TYR A 155 -4.59 4.57 -1.69
C TYR A 155 -4.38 6.00 -2.16
N GLY A 156 -5.38 6.84 -1.90
CA GLY A 156 -5.38 8.26 -2.19
C GLY A 156 -6.05 8.59 -3.53
N TYR A 157 -6.37 9.86 -3.74
CA TYR A 157 -6.86 10.33 -5.03
C TYR A 157 -5.80 10.11 -6.11
N MET A 158 -6.23 9.71 -7.31
CA MET A 158 -5.31 9.47 -8.42
C MET A 158 -4.54 10.75 -8.79
N PRO A 159 -3.21 10.70 -8.98
CA PRO A 159 -2.31 9.54 -8.86
C PRO A 159 -2.15 9.02 -7.42
N SER A 160 -2.37 7.72 -7.24
CA SER A 160 -2.34 7.04 -5.94
C SER A 160 -0.92 6.82 -5.43
N GLU A 161 -0.80 6.60 -4.11
CA GLU A 161 0.42 6.14 -3.45
C GLU A 161 0.27 4.66 -3.10
N THR A 162 1.33 3.88 -3.34
CA THR A 162 1.40 2.48 -2.90
C THR A 162 2.41 2.36 -1.78
N THR A 163 1.95 1.98 -0.58
CA THR A 163 2.79 1.80 0.60
C THR A 163 2.76 0.34 1.05
N PHE A 164 3.93 -0.16 1.43
CA PHE A 164 4.16 -1.47 2.01
C PHE A 164 4.24 -1.35 3.53
N PHE A 165 3.57 -2.24 4.23
CA PHE A 165 3.48 -2.28 5.68
C PHE A 165 3.92 -3.64 6.21
N ASP A 166 4.52 -3.65 7.40
CA ASP A 166 4.85 -4.90 8.08
C ASP A 166 3.60 -5.59 8.64
N SER A 167 3.74 -6.81 9.15
CA SER A 167 2.66 -7.56 9.80
C SER A 167 2.07 -6.90 11.06
N ARG A 168 2.62 -5.76 11.52
CA ARG A 168 2.13 -4.98 12.65
C ARG A 168 1.46 -3.68 12.20
N GLY A 169 1.53 -3.31 10.93
CA GLY A 169 0.97 -2.06 10.40
C GLY A 169 1.95 -0.90 10.29
N ASN A 170 3.24 -1.09 10.55
CA ASN A 170 4.25 -0.05 10.36
C ASN A 170 4.64 0.09 8.89
N SER A 171 4.76 1.32 8.38
CA SER A 171 5.18 1.55 6.99
C SER A 171 6.65 1.17 6.77
N ILE A 172 6.92 0.30 5.79
CA ILE A 172 8.26 -0.13 5.38
C ILE A 172 8.80 0.78 4.26
N HIS A 173 8.01 0.95 3.20
CA HIS A 173 8.41 1.69 2.00
C HIS A 173 7.19 2.21 1.25
N SER A 174 7.31 3.39 0.64
CA SER A 174 6.27 3.99 -0.20
C SER A 174 6.84 4.23 -1.59
N LEU A 175 6.16 3.74 -2.62
CA LEU A 175 6.54 3.98 -4.01
C LEU A 175 6.16 5.40 -4.46
N PRO A 176 6.82 5.95 -5.49
CA PRO A 176 6.41 7.20 -6.11
C PRO A 176 4.95 7.14 -6.57
N THR A 177 4.24 8.27 -6.42
CA THR A 177 2.83 8.35 -6.81
C THR A 177 2.67 8.13 -8.30
N ALA A 178 1.75 7.26 -8.67
CA ALA A 178 1.48 6.90 -10.06
C ALA A 178 0.00 6.53 -10.23
N PRO A 179 -0.58 6.63 -11.44
CA PRO A 179 -1.94 6.17 -11.68
C PRO A 179 -1.99 4.64 -11.61
N ARG A 180 -2.18 4.09 -10.40
CA ARG A 180 -2.12 2.65 -10.10
C ARG A 180 -3.26 2.25 -9.16
N ASN A 181 -3.89 1.12 -9.42
CA ASN A 181 -5.03 0.61 -8.64
C ASN A 181 -4.99 -0.90 -8.43
N THR A 182 -3.86 -1.55 -8.72
CA THR A 182 -3.74 -3.01 -8.59
C THR A 182 -2.34 -3.35 -8.12
N ILE A 183 -2.23 -4.18 -7.09
CA ILE A 183 -0.98 -4.68 -6.52
C ILE A 183 -1.04 -6.21 -6.48
N LEU A 184 -0.03 -6.87 -7.07
CA LEU A 184 0.06 -8.32 -7.08
C LEU A 184 1.47 -8.78 -6.73
N TYR A 185 1.59 -9.55 -5.67
CA TYR A 185 2.84 -10.23 -5.32
C TYR A 185 3.07 -11.45 -6.23
N SER A 186 4.33 -11.66 -6.62
CA SER A 186 4.78 -12.94 -7.16
C SER A 186 4.59 -14.05 -6.11
N PRO A 187 4.43 -15.33 -6.50
CA PRO A 187 4.14 -16.42 -5.56
C PRO A 187 5.17 -16.60 -4.44
N HIS A 188 6.46 -16.36 -4.73
CA HIS A 188 7.55 -16.40 -3.73
C HIS A 188 7.71 -15.08 -2.95
N GLY A 189 6.87 -14.10 -3.23
CA GLY A 189 6.87 -12.79 -2.60
C GLY A 189 7.89 -11.82 -3.18
N ARG A 190 9.08 -12.24 -3.63
CA ARG A 190 10.19 -11.35 -3.99
C ARG A 190 9.81 -10.17 -4.88
N TYR A 191 9.16 -10.46 -6.01
CA TYR A 191 8.71 -9.42 -6.93
C TYR A 191 7.29 -8.99 -6.57
N VAL A 192 7.02 -7.71 -6.76
CA VAL A 192 5.67 -7.15 -6.66
C VAL A 192 5.39 -6.33 -7.91
N LEU A 193 4.21 -6.54 -8.47
CA LEU A 193 3.68 -5.79 -9.58
C LEU A 193 2.72 -4.73 -9.06
N VAL A 194 2.84 -3.52 -9.57
CA VAL A 194 1.91 -2.41 -9.31
C VAL A 194 1.45 -1.87 -10.66
N ALA A 195 0.14 -1.93 -10.90
CA ALA A 195 -0.45 -1.64 -12.20
C ALA A 195 -1.65 -0.69 -12.10
N GLY A 196 -1.97 -0.04 -13.21
CA GLY A 196 -3.17 0.77 -13.38
C GLY A 196 -4.06 0.19 -14.47
N PHE A 197 -5.11 -0.53 -14.09
CA PHE A 197 -6.06 -1.18 -15.00
C PHE A 197 -7.45 -0.52 -15.00
N GLY A 198 -8.33 -0.99 -15.89
CA GLY A 198 -9.68 -0.42 -16.07
C GLY A 198 -9.62 0.91 -16.81
N ASN A 199 -10.00 2.01 -16.16
CA ASN A 199 -10.02 3.34 -16.76
C ASN A 199 -8.61 3.98 -16.87
N LEU A 200 -7.58 3.30 -16.41
CA LEU A 200 -6.19 3.74 -16.46
C LEU A 200 -5.50 3.16 -17.70
N GLN A 201 -4.35 3.73 -18.07
CA GLN A 201 -3.62 3.42 -19.31
C GLN A 201 -3.06 1.98 -19.41
N GLY A 202 -3.22 1.12 -18.40
CA GLY A 202 -2.68 -0.25 -18.42
C GLY A 202 -1.18 -0.32 -18.12
N LYS A 203 -0.57 0.72 -17.55
CA LYS A 203 0.86 0.69 -17.21
C LYS A 203 1.10 -0.24 -16.02
N VAL A 204 2.12 -1.08 -16.16
CA VAL A 204 2.54 -2.09 -15.19
C VAL A 204 4.00 -1.84 -14.82
N ASP A 205 4.27 -1.68 -13.53
CA ASP A 205 5.62 -1.62 -12.98
C ASP A 205 5.90 -2.88 -12.15
N VAL A 206 7.06 -3.50 -12.35
CA VAL A 206 7.54 -4.63 -11.54
C VAL A 206 8.69 -4.15 -10.67
N TYR A 207 8.63 -4.42 -9.37
CA TYR A 207 9.63 -4.04 -8.38
C TYR A 207 10.23 -5.27 -7.70
N ASP A 208 11.53 -5.22 -7.40
CA ASP A 208 12.24 -6.22 -6.59
C ASP A 208 12.30 -5.76 -5.14
N ARG A 209 11.59 -6.45 -4.24
CA ARG A 209 11.57 -6.07 -2.82
C ARG A 209 12.86 -6.41 -2.09
N GLN A 210 13.56 -7.47 -2.52
CA GLN A 210 14.82 -7.85 -1.88
C GLN A 210 15.92 -6.84 -2.22
N ASP A 211 15.82 -6.21 -3.39
CA ASP A 211 16.69 -5.10 -3.80
C ASP A 211 16.05 -3.73 -3.52
N LYS A 212 15.63 -3.51 -2.27
CA LYS A 212 15.14 -2.20 -1.77
C LYS A 212 14.01 -1.58 -2.62
N PHE A 213 13.11 -2.40 -3.16
CA PHE A 213 12.04 -1.96 -4.05
C PHE A 213 12.56 -1.30 -5.34
N SER A 214 13.70 -1.75 -5.86
CA SER A 214 14.21 -1.28 -7.15
C SER A 214 13.25 -1.67 -8.27
N LYS A 215 13.06 -0.76 -9.23
CA LYS A 215 12.20 -1.01 -10.38
C LYS A 215 12.93 -1.91 -11.38
N VAL A 216 12.37 -3.10 -11.62
CA VAL A 216 12.90 -4.07 -12.59
C VAL A 216 12.54 -3.66 -14.01
N CYS A 217 11.28 -3.34 -14.25
CA CYS A 217 10.80 -2.93 -15.57
C CYS A 217 9.47 -2.17 -15.50
N THR A 218 9.15 -1.50 -16.60
CA THR A 218 7.82 -0.97 -16.89
C THR A 218 7.37 -1.48 -18.25
N PHE A 219 6.12 -1.93 -18.37
CA PHE A 219 5.50 -2.27 -19.64
C PHE A 219 4.04 -1.83 -19.68
N GLU A 220 3.43 -1.89 -20.87
CA GLU A 220 2.06 -1.45 -21.13
C GLU A 220 1.19 -2.65 -21.50
N ALA A 221 0.17 -2.89 -20.67
CA ALA A 221 -0.87 -3.89 -20.85
C ALA A 221 -2.24 -3.21 -20.77
N ASP A 222 -2.54 -2.49 -21.84
CA ASP A 222 -3.82 -1.83 -22.10
C ASP A 222 -5.00 -2.81 -22.05
N ASN A 223 -6.18 -2.29 -21.70
CA ASN A 223 -7.45 -3.03 -21.68
C ASN A 223 -7.47 -4.30 -20.80
N THR A 224 -6.47 -4.49 -19.93
CA THR A 224 -6.37 -5.65 -19.05
C THR A 224 -7.53 -5.68 -18.04
N SER A 225 -8.29 -6.77 -18.07
CA SER A 225 -9.31 -7.11 -17.07
C SER A 225 -8.84 -8.16 -16.08
N VAL A 226 -7.91 -9.04 -16.47
CA VAL A 226 -7.34 -10.11 -15.65
C VAL A 226 -5.81 -9.98 -15.66
N CYS A 227 -5.20 -9.95 -14.48
CA CYS A 227 -3.74 -9.95 -14.32
C CYS A 227 -3.35 -10.96 -13.24
N GLU A 228 -2.46 -11.91 -13.58
CA GLU A 228 -2.03 -12.96 -12.66
C GLU A 228 -0.56 -13.33 -12.85
N TRP A 229 0.14 -13.52 -11.75
CA TRP A 229 1.47 -14.15 -11.79
C TRP A 229 1.35 -15.64 -12.07
N SER A 230 2.26 -16.14 -12.91
CA SER A 230 2.46 -17.59 -13.07
C SER A 230 2.87 -18.24 -11.74
N PRO A 231 2.51 -19.51 -11.48
CA PRO A 231 2.87 -20.22 -10.25
C PRO A 231 4.37 -20.27 -9.95
N CYS A 232 5.22 -20.17 -10.97
CA CYS A 232 6.68 -20.15 -10.84
C CYS A 232 7.28 -18.75 -10.61
N GLY A 233 6.46 -17.70 -10.64
CA GLY A 233 6.86 -16.30 -10.43
C GLY A 233 7.70 -15.66 -11.54
N ARG A 234 7.88 -16.31 -12.69
CA ARG A 234 8.72 -15.81 -13.81
C ARG A 234 7.92 -15.07 -14.87
N PHE A 235 6.65 -15.43 -15.04
CA PHE A 235 5.76 -14.87 -16.04
C PHE A 235 4.55 -14.19 -15.42
N ILE A 236 4.01 -13.22 -16.13
CA ILE A 236 2.82 -12.44 -15.81
C ILE A 236 1.84 -12.62 -16.96
N LEU A 237 0.63 -13.05 -16.65
CA LEU A 237 -0.48 -13.11 -17.58
C LEU A 237 -1.29 -11.82 -17.48
N THR A 238 -1.59 -11.21 -18.62
CA THR A 238 -2.61 -10.16 -18.73
C THR A 238 -3.62 -10.56 -19.79
N ALA A 239 -4.90 -10.37 -19.53
CA ALA A 239 -5.96 -10.72 -20.48
C ALA A 239 -7.07 -9.68 -20.49
N THR A 240 -7.71 -9.58 -21.65
CA THR A 240 -8.92 -8.80 -21.89
C THR A 240 -10.07 -9.77 -22.08
N THR A 241 -11.09 -9.67 -21.24
CA THR A 241 -12.19 -10.64 -21.19
C THR A 241 -13.57 -10.02 -21.43
N SER A 242 -14.42 -10.78 -22.13
CA SER A 242 -15.86 -10.54 -22.31
C SER A 242 -16.64 -11.06 -21.09
N PRO A 243 -17.75 -10.41 -20.67
CA PRO A 243 -18.44 -9.30 -21.33
C PRO A 243 -17.95 -7.91 -20.91
N ARG A 244 -16.93 -7.82 -20.04
CA ARG A 244 -16.44 -6.52 -19.52
C ARG A 244 -15.95 -5.62 -20.64
N LEU A 245 -15.12 -6.17 -21.53
CA LEU A 245 -14.73 -5.54 -22.79
C LEU A 245 -15.07 -6.49 -23.93
N ARG A 246 -15.73 -5.99 -24.97
CA ARG A 246 -16.14 -6.78 -26.16
C ARG A 246 -15.18 -6.66 -27.34
N VAL A 247 -14.09 -5.91 -27.15
CA VAL A 247 -13.05 -5.67 -28.16
C VAL A 247 -11.70 -6.11 -27.58
N ASP A 248 -10.74 -6.39 -28.46
CA ASP A 248 -9.36 -6.78 -28.11
C ASP A 248 -9.27 -7.95 -27.13
N ASN A 249 -10.23 -8.88 -27.19
CA ASN A 249 -10.27 -10.05 -26.35
C ASN A 249 -9.07 -10.95 -26.66
N GLY A 250 -8.39 -11.40 -25.61
CA GLY A 250 -7.11 -12.06 -25.81
C GLY A 250 -6.30 -12.16 -24.54
N LEU A 251 -5.16 -12.83 -24.68
CA LEU A 251 -4.17 -12.97 -23.63
C LEU A 251 -2.79 -12.51 -24.12
N LYS A 252 -2.01 -11.94 -23.21
CA LYS A 252 -0.60 -11.62 -23.37
C LYS A 252 0.16 -12.21 -22.17
N VAL A 253 1.26 -12.90 -22.43
CA VAL A 253 2.16 -13.42 -21.40
C VAL A 253 3.47 -12.65 -21.48
N TRP A 254 3.84 -12.05 -20.36
CA TRP A 254 5.04 -11.26 -20.20
C TRP A 254 6.01 -12.02 -19.32
N HIS A 255 7.30 -11.93 -19.63
CA HIS A 255 8.33 -12.26 -18.66
C HIS A 255 8.40 -11.14 -17.60
N ALA A 256 8.78 -11.46 -16.36
CA ALA A 256 8.84 -10.48 -15.28
C ALA A 256 9.86 -9.35 -15.52
N SER A 257 10.72 -9.47 -16.53
CA SER A 257 11.59 -8.40 -17.02
C SER A 257 10.87 -7.41 -17.96
N GLY A 258 9.57 -7.57 -18.19
CA GLY A 258 8.74 -6.71 -19.04
C GLY A 258 8.72 -7.07 -20.52
N LYS A 259 9.38 -8.16 -20.94
CA LYS A 259 9.40 -8.62 -22.33
C LYS A 259 8.15 -9.44 -22.64
N LEU A 260 7.51 -9.17 -23.78
CA LEU A 260 6.37 -9.96 -24.25
C LEU A 260 6.87 -11.31 -24.81
N ILE A 261 6.32 -12.41 -24.30
CA ILE A 261 6.71 -13.77 -24.67
C ILE A 261 5.70 -14.41 -25.60
N TYR A 262 4.41 -14.21 -25.34
CA TYR A 262 3.34 -14.86 -26.07
C TYR A 262 2.12 -13.97 -26.09
N LEU A 263 1.34 -14.03 -27.16
CA LEU A 263 0.00 -13.47 -27.18
C LEU A 263 -0.93 -14.32 -28.05
N LYS A 264 -2.21 -14.25 -27.73
CA LYS A 264 -3.24 -14.86 -28.55
C LYS A 264 -4.53 -14.08 -28.44
N GLU A 265 -5.04 -13.66 -29.58
CA GLU A 265 -6.33 -13.00 -29.70
C GLU A 265 -7.44 -14.04 -29.78
N TYR A 266 -8.58 -13.71 -29.21
CA TYR A 266 -9.80 -14.51 -29.26
C TYR A 266 -10.96 -13.59 -29.63
N PRO A 267 -11.92 -14.04 -30.45
CA PRO A 267 -13.13 -13.26 -30.71
C PRO A 267 -13.87 -12.91 -29.41
N GLU A 268 -14.01 -13.89 -28.52
CA GLU A 268 -14.54 -13.72 -27.17
C GLU A 268 -13.73 -14.58 -26.20
N LEU A 269 -13.24 -13.96 -25.11
CA LEU A 269 -12.54 -14.65 -24.03
C LEU A 269 -13.30 -14.43 -22.72
N PHE A 270 -13.97 -15.47 -22.20
CA PHE A 270 -14.78 -15.33 -20.98
C PHE A 270 -13.97 -15.42 -19.69
N SER A 271 -12.98 -16.32 -19.64
CA SER A 271 -12.16 -16.55 -18.46
C SER A 271 -10.82 -17.15 -18.86
N ILE A 272 -9.80 -16.85 -18.06
CA ILE A 272 -8.46 -17.39 -18.18
C ILE A 272 -7.81 -17.38 -16.81
N SER A 273 -6.99 -18.40 -16.52
CA SER A 273 -6.18 -18.48 -15.31
C SER A 273 -4.99 -19.40 -15.55
N TRP A 274 -3.96 -19.24 -14.74
CA TRP A 274 -2.89 -20.25 -14.68
C TRP A 274 -3.42 -21.54 -14.05
N ARG A 275 -2.99 -22.69 -14.58
CA ARG A 275 -3.22 -23.97 -13.90
C ARG A 275 -2.56 -23.92 -12.51
N PRO A 276 -3.31 -24.08 -11.41
CA PRO A 276 -2.74 -24.01 -10.07
C PRO A 276 -1.67 -25.09 -9.86
N GLN A 277 -0.55 -24.71 -9.27
CA GLN A 277 0.54 -25.62 -8.92
C GLN A 277 1.05 -25.30 -7.52
N LYS A 278 1.50 -26.32 -6.79
CA LYS A 278 2.07 -26.13 -5.45
C LYS A 278 3.36 -25.32 -5.53
N ILE A 279 3.52 -24.38 -4.61
CA ILE A 279 4.70 -23.52 -4.56
C ILE A 279 6.00 -24.32 -4.34
N ASP A 280 5.92 -25.46 -3.63
CA ASP A 280 7.05 -26.36 -3.38
C ASP A 280 7.68 -26.94 -4.65
N ARG A 281 6.95 -26.92 -5.77
CA ARG A 281 7.49 -27.34 -7.07
C ARG A 281 8.46 -26.32 -7.67
N PHE A 282 8.48 -25.10 -7.16
CA PHE A 282 9.28 -24.01 -7.67
C PHE A 282 10.23 -23.51 -6.57
N PRO A 283 11.56 -23.61 -6.77
CA PRO A 283 12.49 -23.02 -5.83
C PRO A 283 12.32 -21.49 -5.81
N ALA A 284 12.54 -20.88 -4.65
CA ALA A 284 12.48 -19.43 -4.51
C ALA A 284 13.47 -18.73 -5.46
N LEU A 285 12.99 -17.72 -6.19
CA LEU A 285 13.80 -16.99 -7.17
C LEU A 285 14.88 -16.13 -6.49
N ARG A 286 16.15 -16.55 -6.64
CA ARG A 286 17.35 -15.78 -6.21
C ARG A 286 17.80 -14.71 -7.20
N GLN A 287 17.41 -14.83 -8.45
CA GLN A 287 17.48 -13.77 -9.45
C GLN A 287 16.46 -14.10 -10.53
N LEU A 288 16.04 -13.09 -11.27
CA LEU A 288 15.28 -13.33 -12.48
C LEU A 288 16.21 -13.91 -13.55
N GLU A 289 15.90 -15.11 -14.02
CA GLU A 289 16.62 -15.78 -15.10
C GLU A 289 16.53 -14.98 -16.41
N ALA A 290 17.41 -15.30 -17.36
CA ALA A 290 17.35 -14.70 -18.67
C ALA A 290 15.98 -14.99 -19.32
N CYS A 291 15.41 -13.95 -19.92
CA CYS A 291 14.15 -14.06 -20.64
C CYS A 291 14.26 -15.13 -21.74
N PRO A 292 13.34 -16.11 -21.80
CA PRO A 292 13.34 -17.11 -22.88
C PRO A 292 13.05 -16.45 -24.23
N GLU A 293 13.30 -17.20 -25.31
CA GLU A 293 12.99 -16.75 -26.66
C GLU A 293 11.47 -16.53 -26.82
N PRO A 294 11.04 -15.36 -27.33
CA PRO A 294 9.61 -15.12 -27.58
C PRO A 294 9.05 -16.04 -28.65
N ASP A 295 7.77 -16.38 -28.49
CA ASP A 295 6.99 -17.12 -29.48
C ASP A 295 6.81 -16.30 -30.77
N ALA A 296 6.51 -16.98 -31.89
CA ALA A 296 6.26 -16.35 -33.19
C ALA A 296 5.18 -15.25 -33.09
N SER A 297 4.12 -15.50 -32.32
CA SER A 297 3.04 -14.54 -32.07
C SER A 297 3.55 -13.20 -31.51
N ALA A 298 4.43 -13.25 -30.51
CA ALA A 298 5.01 -12.06 -29.90
C ALA A 298 5.98 -11.33 -30.85
N LYS A 299 6.79 -12.08 -31.61
CA LYS A 299 7.71 -11.50 -32.60
C LYS A 299 6.96 -10.75 -33.69
N GLU A 300 5.92 -11.36 -34.26
CA GLU A 300 5.09 -10.75 -35.30
C GLU A 300 4.39 -9.48 -34.80
N PHE A 301 3.81 -9.52 -33.59
CA PHE A 301 3.15 -8.36 -33.00
C PHE A 301 4.12 -7.20 -32.75
N LEU A 302 5.30 -7.48 -32.20
CA LEU A 302 6.32 -6.46 -31.95
C LEU A 302 6.83 -5.86 -33.27
N ALA A 303 7.03 -6.68 -34.31
CA ALA A 303 7.40 -6.21 -35.64
C ALA A 303 6.30 -5.30 -36.25
N LYS A 304 5.03 -5.70 -36.15
CA LYS A 304 3.88 -4.89 -36.59
C LYS A 304 3.79 -3.57 -35.83
N LYS A 305 3.98 -3.59 -34.51
CA LYS A 305 3.99 -2.37 -33.67
C LYS A 305 5.16 -1.45 -34.05
N ALA A 306 6.35 -2.01 -34.28
CA ALA A 306 7.51 -1.25 -34.74
C ALA A 306 7.28 -0.60 -36.11
N ALA A 307 6.74 -1.34 -37.07
CA ALA A 307 6.37 -0.83 -38.40
C ALA A 307 5.33 0.30 -38.33
N ALA A 308 4.30 0.14 -37.48
CA ALA A 308 3.29 1.17 -37.25
C ALA A 308 3.87 2.45 -36.62
N SER A 309 4.87 2.32 -35.74
CA SER A 309 5.56 3.46 -35.13
C SER A 309 6.59 4.13 -36.07
N GLY A 310 7.17 3.38 -37.01
CA GLY A 310 8.18 3.86 -37.96
C GLY A 310 7.62 4.60 -39.19
N GLY A 311 6.31 4.53 -39.44
CA GLY A 311 5.66 5.20 -40.58
C GLY A 311 5.29 6.68 -40.34
N ASN A 312 5.37 7.17 -39.11
CA ASN A 312 5.12 8.58 -38.80
C ASN A 312 6.45 9.35 -38.75
N VAL A 313 6.95 9.73 -39.93
CA VAL A 313 7.58 11.05 -40.03
C VAL A 313 6.55 12.03 -39.50
N VAL A 314 6.81 12.60 -38.33
CA VAL A 314 6.00 13.65 -37.73
C VAL A 314 5.94 14.82 -38.72
N LYS A 315 4.98 14.81 -39.64
CA LYS A 315 4.46 16.06 -40.19
C LYS A 315 3.86 16.73 -38.98
N LYS A 316 4.53 17.78 -38.48
CA LYS A 316 4.02 18.65 -37.42
C LYS A 316 2.60 19.06 -37.82
N ALA A 317 1.61 18.38 -37.24
CA ALA A 317 0.22 18.78 -37.40
C ALA A 317 0.12 20.16 -36.75
N GLY A 318 -0.18 21.18 -37.56
CA GLY A 318 -0.36 22.54 -37.07
C GLY A 318 -1.40 22.53 -35.97
N ALA A 319 -1.04 23.10 -34.81
CA ALA A 319 -1.95 23.24 -33.68
C ALA A 319 -3.27 23.88 -34.14
N TYR A 320 -4.38 23.20 -33.89
CA TYR A 320 -5.71 23.71 -34.20
C TYR A 320 -5.92 25.06 -33.50
N ARG A 321 -6.05 26.14 -34.29
CA ARG A 321 -6.32 27.49 -33.78
C ARG A 321 -7.82 27.72 -33.74
N PRO A 322 -8.44 27.81 -32.56
CA PRO A 322 -9.86 28.15 -32.46
C PRO A 322 -10.12 29.55 -33.03
N PRO A 323 -11.30 29.80 -33.62
CA PRO A 323 -11.58 30.98 -34.44
C PRO A 323 -11.26 32.32 -33.75
N HIS A 324 -11.48 32.42 -32.44
CA HIS A 324 -11.26 33.64 -31.67
C HIS A 324 -9.78 34.00 -31.44
N ALA A 325 -8.84 33.09 -31.69
CA ALA A 325 -7.41 33.31 -31.47
C ALA A 325 -6.65 33.78 -32.73
N ARG A 326 -7.35 34.08 -33.84
CA ARG A 326 -6.71 34.55 -35.09
C ARG A 326 -6.34 36.03 -35.09
N VAL A 327 -6.81 36.83 -34.14
CA VAL A 327 -6.69 38.31 -34.18
C VAL A 327 -5.61 38.88 -33.24
N ALA A 328 -5.06 38.10 -32.31
CA ALA A 328 -4.04 38.60 -31.37
C ALA A 328 -2.67 37.94 -31.63
N GLY A 329 -1.76 38.69 -32.28
CA GLY A 329 -0.40 38.26 -32.61
C GLY A 329 0.57 38.28 -31.44
N VAL A 330 0.39 37.43 -30.42
CA VAL A 330 1.43 37.17 -29.40
C VAL A 330 1.50 35.68 -29.11
N ALA A 331 2.68 35.07 -29.32
CA ALA A 331 2.94 33.67 -29.04
C ALA A 331 3.19 33.46 -27.53
N ALA A 332 2.30 32.72 -26.86
CA ALA A 332 2.58 32.16 -25.54
C ALA A 332 2.92 30.66 -25.68
N PRO A 333 3.90 30.13 -24.93
CA PRO A 333 4.25 28.71 -25.00
C PRO A 333 3.11 27.84 -24.45
N ALA A 334 2.79 26.77 -25.17
CA ALA A 334 1.75 25.84 -24.79
C ALA A 334 2.20 24.95 -23.61
N THR A 335 1.81 25.31 -22.40
CA THR A 335 1.85 24.40 -21.23
C THR A 335 0.59 23.56 -21.20
N THR A 336 0.73 22.23 -21.10
CA THR A 336 -0.41 21.32 -20.94
C THR A 336 -1.09 21.53 -19.58
N LEU A 337 -2.41 21.31 -19.50
CA LEU A 337 -3.20 21.40 -18.26
C LEU A 337 -2.58 20.55 -17.12
N TYR A 338 -2.03 19.39 -17.47
CA TYR A 338 -1.33 18.49 -16.56
C TYR A 338 -0.10 19.14 -15.88
N GLN A 339 0.74 19.85 -16.64
CA GLN A 339 1.89 20.58 -16.08
C GLN A 339 1.46 21.72 -15.15
N LYS A 340 0.33 22.36 -15.46
CA LYS A 340 -0.22 23.47 -14.67
C LYS A 340 -0.86 23.01 -13.36
N GLU A 341 -1.37 21.78 -13.32
CA GLU A 341 -1.88 21.14 -12.10
C GLU A 341 -0.75 20.63 -11.20
N MET A 342 0.34 20.10 -11.76
CA MET A 342 1.52 19.72 -10.98
C MET A 342 2.18 20.91 -10.28
N GLN A 343 2.24 22.09 -10.91
CA GLN A 343 2.80 23.29 -10.28
C GLN A 343 1.92 23.85 -9.16
N LYS A 344 0.61 23.61 -9.18
CA LYS A 344 -0.30 24.04 -8.11
C LYS A 344 -0.21 23.18 -6.86
N ASN A 345 0.12 21.89 -7.00
CA ASN A 345 0.22 20.97 -5.86
C ASN A 345 1.56 21.06 -5.10
N VAL A 346 2.54 21.83 -5.58
CA VAL A 346 3.85 22.00 -4.92
C VAL A 346 3.95 23.32 -4.13
N ALA A 347 3.02 24.26 -4.31
CA ALA A 347 3.01 25.53 -3.59
C ALA A 347 1.89 25.56 -2.53
N SER A 348 2.03 24.77 -1.46
CA SER A 348 1.25 24.97 -0.23
C SER A 348 2.05 25.81 0.75
N GLU A 349 1.93 27.14 0.65
CA GLU A 349 2.33 28.03 1.74
C GLU A 349 1.24 28.12 2.82
N PRO A 350 1.60 28.40 4.09
CA PRO A 350 0.65 28.46 5.20
C PRO A 350 -0.36 29.60 5.03
N TYR A 351 -1.63 29.28 5.20
CA TYR A 351 -2.74 30.22 5.18
C TYR A 351 -2.68 31.22 6.35
N VAL A 352 -2.54 32.51 6.04
CA VAL A 352 -2.72 33.63 6.98
C VAL A 352 -4.08 34.29 6.69
N PRO A 353 -5.03 34.36 7.65
CA PRO A 353 -6.34 34.96 7.42
C PRO A 353 -6.23 36.50 7.40
N GLY A 354 -6.53 37.16 6.28
CA GLY A 354 -6.61 38.64 6.29
C GLY A 354 -6.68 39.41 4.98
N PHE A 355 -6.44 38.83 3.80
CA PHE A 355 -6.47 39.59 2.53
C PHE A 355 -7.24 38.86 1.42
N ALA A 356 -8.42 39.39 1.06
CA ALA A 356 -9.21 38.93 -0.08
C ALA A 356 -8.81 39.69 -1.34
N ALA A 357 -8.04 39.06 -2.24
CA ALA A 357 -7.80 39.59 -3.57
C ALA A 357 -9.04 39.32 -4.46
N LYS A 358 -9.80 40.37 -4.79
CA LYS A 358 -10.91 40.33 -5.75
C LYS A 358 -10.36 40.14 -7.17
N ARG A 359 -10.77 39.06 -7.85
CA ARG A 359 -10.67 38.95 -9.32
C ARG A 359 -11.86 39.67 -9.95
N VAL A 360 -11.59 40.69 -10.77
CA VAL A 360 -12.59 41.36 -11.61
C VAL A 360 -12.56 40.72 -13.00
N VAL A 361 -13.73 40.33 -13.51
CA VAL A 361 -13.94 39.92 -14.91
C VAL A 361 -14.14 41.19 -15.75
N PRO A 362 -13.35 41.45 -16.80
CA PRO A 362 -13.57 42.60 -17.68
C PRO A 362 -14.92 42.50 -18.42
N GLY A 363 -15.82 43.48 -18.24
CA GLY A 363 -17.02 43.65 -19.08
C GLY A 363 -18.40 43.73 -18.40
N ALA A 364 -18.52 43.71 -17.07
CA ALA A 364 -19.81 43.85 -16.39
C ALA A 364 -19.92 45.20 -15.64
N ALA A 365 -21.04 45.90 -15.84
CA ALA A 365 -21.36 47.15 -15.14
C ALA A 365 -21.64 46.90 -13.64
N PRO A 366 -21.28 47.85 -12.74
CA PRO A 366 -21.39 47.65 -11.29
C PRO A 366 -22.82 47.91 -10.76
N PRO A 367 -23.39 47.03 -9.90
CA PRO A 367 -24.51 47.36 -9.04
C PRO A 367 -24.03 47.97 -7.68
N PRO A 368 -24.91 48.69 -6.95
CA PRO A 368 -24.52 49.78 -6.06
C PRO A 368 -23.99 49.34 -4.69
N VAL A 369 -23.15 50.20 -4.09
CA VAL A 369 -22.52 50.01 -2.79
C VAL A 369 -23.53 50.27 -1.65
N ALA A 370 -23.87 49.25 -0.87
CA ALA A 370 -24.58 49.41 0.39
C ALA A 370 -23.64 50.01 1.46
N LYS A 371 -24.02 51.17 2.02
CA LYS A 371 -23.32 51.79 3.17
C LYS A 371 -23.68 51.04 4.46
N GLU A 372 -22.67 50.58 5.21
CA GLU A 372 -22.86 50.08 6.58
C GLU A 372 -23.40 51.19 7.51
N SER A 373 -24.34 50.83 8.38
CA SER A 373 -24.96 51.77 9.31
C SER A 373 -24.08 52.01 10.55
N LYS A 374 -24.14 53.24 11.11
CA LYS A 374 -23.36 53.70 12.28
C LYS A 374 -23.47 52.82 13.54
N ALA A 375 -24.46 51.92 13.61
CA ALA A 375 -24.64 50.99 14.72
C ALA A 375 -23.67 49.79 14.67
N ALA A 376 -23.30 49.32 13.47
CA ALA A 376 -22.40 48.17 13.29
C ALA A 376 -20.94 48.52 13.67
N ALA A 377 -20.50 49.75 13.38
CA ALA A 377 -19.17 50.24 13.72
C ALA A 377 -18.94 50.38 15.24
N LYS A 378 -20.00 50.66 16.02
CA LYS A 378 -19.91 50.89 17.48
C LYS A 378 -19.75 49.57 18.25
N ASN A 379 -20.37 48.48 17.77
CA ASN A 379 -20.27 47.16 18.40
C ASN A 379 -18.91 46.47 18.15
N ARG A 380 -18.26 46.77 17.01
CA ARG A 380 -16.91 46.29 16.72
C ARG A 380 -15.86 46.94 17.65
N LYS A 381 -15.92 48.26 17.83
CA LYS A 381 -15.03 49.00 18.75
C LYS A 381 -15.17 48.56 20.21
N LYS A 382 -16.36 48.16 20.66
CA LYS A 382 -16.60 47.68 22.04
C LYS A 382 -16.07 46.26 22.29
N ARG A 383 -15.88 45.46 21.22
CA ARG A 383 -15.34 44.09 21.29
C ARG A 383 -13.80 44.07 21.25
N GLU A 384 -13.20 45.02 20.54
CA GLU A 384 -11.75 45.19 20.47
C GLU A 384 -11.18 45.79 21.77
N ALA A 385 -11.90 46.69 22.45
CA ALA A 385 -11.48 47.25 23.74
C ALA A 385 -11.53 46.26 24.93
N LYS A 386 -12.21 45.11 24.78
CA LYS A 386 -12.33 44.08 25.82
C LYS A 386 -11.27 42.98 25.72
N LYS A 387 -10.43 43.03 24.68
CA LYS A 387 -9.36 42.05 24.42
C LYS A 387 -7.97 42.57 24.79
N ALA A 388 -7.89 43.81 25.29
CA ALA A 388 -6.65 44.51 25.61
C ALA A 388 -6.41 44.69 27.12
N THR A 389 -7.18 44.01 27.98
CA THR A 389 -7.13 44.21 29.45
C THR A 389 -6.81 42.96 30.28
N ASP A 390 -6.49 41.82 29.67
CA ASP A 390 -6.17 40.57 30.38
C ASP A 390 -4.72 40.07 30.21
N GLU A 391 -3.77 40.96 29.93
CA GLU A 391 -2.36 40.58 29.82
C GLU A 391 -1.45 41.57 30.59
N ALA A 392 -1.33 41.37 31.92
CA ALA A 392 -0.29 41.98 32.75
C ALA A 392 -0.17 41.31 34.13
N THR A 393 0.87 40.49 34.37
CA THR A 393 1.86 40.56 35.49
C THR A 393 2.76 39.30 35.54
N PRO A 394 3.97 39.36 36.16
CA PRO A 394 5.19 38.83 35.57
C PRO A 394 5.94 37.73 36.37
N GLU A 395 7.00 37.24 35.74
CA GLU A 395 8.03 36.27 36.18
C GLU A 395 8.94 36.79 37.32
N PRO A 396 9.65 35.88 38.04
CA PRO A 396 11.05 36.15 38.36
C PRO A 396 11.99 34.97 38.04
N ALA A 397 13.22 35.33 37.64
CA ALA A 397 14.33 34.48 37.21
C ALA A 397 15.41 34.28 38.33
N PRO A 398 16.68 33.88 38.05
CA PRO A 398 17.17 32.48 37.92
C PRO A 398 18.50 32.19 38.70
N VAL A 399 19.02 30.94 38.67
CA VAL A 399 20.45 30.45 38.53
C VAL A 399 20.68 29.03 39.15
N PRO A 400 21.74 28.24 38.83
CA PRO A 400 22.39 27.94 37.55
C PRO A 400 22.83 26.44 37.31
N ALA A 401 22.99 26.10 36.02
CA ALA A 401 24.00 25.25 35.32
C ALA A 401 24.48 23.83 35.80
N SER A 402 24.42 22.86 34.87
CA SER A 402 25.60 22.13 34.36
C SER A 402 25.39 21.56 32.94
N ALA A 403 26.46 21.62 32.13
CA ALA A 403 26.59 21.34 30.68
C ALA A 403 26.69 19.83 30.35
N GLY A 404 26.59 19.31 29.12
CA GLY A 404 26.48 19.88 27.77
C GLY A 404 26.71 18.80 26.68
N SER A 405 26.68 19.26 25.42
CA SER A 405 26.97 18.59 24.13
C SER A 405 25.81 17.83 23.44
N ALA A 406 25.65 17.81 22.12
CA ALA A 406 25.95 18.70 20.99
C ALA A 406 25.21 18.09 19.77
N SER A 407 24.58 18.91 18.92
CA SER A 407 23.91 18.43 17.69
C SER A 407 24.88 18.07 16.57
N ALA A 408 24.55 17.03 15.80
CA ALA A 408 24.91 16.93 14.38
C ALA A 408 23.90 16.09 13.57
N VAL A 409 23.60 16.60 12.39
CA VAL A 409 22.65 16.15 11.36
C VAL A 409 23.22 14.99 10.54
N GLY A 410 22.39 14.05 10.06
CA GLY A 410 22.74 13.18 8.92
C GLY A 410 21.98 11.86 8.75
N SER A 411 21.02 11.85 7.82
CA SER A 411 20.61 10.77 6.89
C SER A 411 20.36 9.31 7.36
N VAL A 412 19.08 8.93 7.31
CA VAL A 412 18.47 7.78 6.57
C VAL A 412 19.34 6.55 6.26
N VAL A 413 18.87 5.36 6.67
CA VAL A 413 18.47 4.19 5.85
C VAL A 413 18.08 3.06 6.81
N GLY A 414 16.79 2.74 6.92
CA GLY A 414 16.26 1.70 7.80
C GLY A 414 15.84 0.45 7.03
N GLY A 415 16.78 -0.47 6.81
CA GLY A 415 16.48 -1.87 6.50
C GLY A 415 16.30 -2.65 7.79
N VAL A 416 15.26 -3.49 7.89
CA VAL A 416 15.03 -4.31 9.08
C VAL A 416 16.06 -5.45 9.08
N VAL A 417 17.10 -5.26 9.89
CA VAL A 417 18.22 -6.18 10.06
C VAL A 417 17.75 -7.50 10.68
N SER A 418 18.08 -8.62 10.01
CA SER A 418 17.84 -9.98 10.52
C SER A 418 18.46 -10.17 11.91
N LEU A 419 17.87 -11.00 12.77
CA LEU A 419 18.47 -11.35 14.07
C LEU A 419 19.90 -11.90 13.92
N GLU A 420 20.17 -12.59 12.81
CA GLU A 420 21.49 -13.10 12.42
C GLU A 420 22.46 -11.97 12.07
N GLU A 421 22.03 -10.98 11.30
CA GLU A 421 22.84 -9.79 10.98
C GLU A 421 23.10 -8.92 12.23
N LYS A 422 22.17 -8.87 13.20
CA LYS A 422 22.42 -8.23 14.50
C LYS A 422 23.48 -9.01 15.31
N LYS A 423 23.45 -10.35 15.28
CA LYS A 423 24.47 -11.20 15.92
C LYS A 423 25.83 -11.05 15.25
N ILE A 424 25.90 -11.09 13.91
CA ILE A 424 27.13 -10.87 13.13
C ILE A 424 27.74 -9.50 13.48
N ARG A 425 26.93 -8.42 13.51
CA ARG A 425 27.43 -7.08 13.89
C ARG A 425 27.93 -7.01 15.34
N SER A 426 27.30 -7.75 16.26
CA SER A 426 27.75 -7.85 17.66
C SER A 426 29.10 -8.57 17.77
N LEU A 427 29.25 -9.70 17.07
CA LEU A 427 30.49 -10.49 17.05
C LEU A 427 31.65 -9.74 16.40
N LEU A 428 31.42 -9.05 15.29
CA LEU A 428 32.42 -8.18 14.63
C LEU A 428 32.87 -7.03 15.55
N LYS A 429 31.96 -6.47 16.36
CA LYS A 429 32.33 -5.43 17.35
C LYS A 429 33.23 -6.01 18.45
N LYS A 430 33.01 -7.25 18.87
CA LYS A 430 33.87 -7.95 19.84
C LYS A 430 35.26 -8.23 19.27
N LEU A 431 35.35 -8.65 18.00
CA LEU A 431 36.64 -8.88 17.33
C LEU A 431 37.48 -7.59 17.22
N ARG A 432 36.88 -6.46 16.84
CA ARG A 432 37.61 -5.17 16.82
C ARG A 432 38.13 -4.76 18.21
N ALA A 433 37.37 -5.03 19.26
CA ALA A 433 37.82 -4.76 20.62
C ALA A 433 39.02 -5.65 20.99
N ILE A 434 39.04 -6.91 20.55
CA ILE A 434 40.19 -7.80 20.73
C ILE A 434 41.40 -7.33 19.93
N GLU A 435 41.24 -6.87 18.68
CA GLU A 435 42.33 -6.29 17.88
C GLU A 435 42.96 -5.07 18.57
N THR A 436 42.15 -4.19 19.17
CA THR A 436 42.69 -3.06 19.94
C THR A 436 43.46 -3.51 21.18
N LEU A 437 43.04 -4.59 21.84
CA LEU A 437 43.77 -5.16 22.98
C LEU A 437 45.07 -5.83 22.53
N LYS A 438 45.07 -6.53 21.39
CA LYS A 438 46.28 -7.11 20.78
C LYS A 438 47.29 -6.04 20.36
N MET A 439 46.83 -4.91 19.82
CA MET A 439 47.71 -3.78 19.51
C MET A 439 48.32 -3.17 20.78
N LYS A 440 47.56 -3.04 21.87
CA LYS A 440 48.08 -2.62 23.18
C LYS A 440 49.08 -3.61 23.78
N GLN A 441 48.80 -4.91 23.62
CA GLN A 441 49.73 -5.99 24.00
C GLN A 441 51.04 -5.89 23.22
N ALA A 442 50.97 -5.65 21.91
CA ALA A 442 52.13 -5.49 21.03
C ALA A 442 52.92 -4.20 21.32
N GLN A 443 52.26 -3.17 21.86
CA GLN A 443 52.87 -1.92 22.33
C GLN A 443 53.47 -2.04 23.74
N GLY A 444 53.35 -3.20 24.40
CA GLY A 444 53.92 -3.45 25.73
C GLY A 444 53.14 -2.85 26.89
N GLU A 445 51.88 -2.43 26.69
CA GLU A 445 51.01 -2.00 27.79
C GLU A 445 50.60 -3.21 28.65
N PRO A 446 50.62 -3.11 29.99
CA PRO A 446 50.16 -4.18 30.86
C PRO A 446 48.65 -4.36 30.71
N LEU A 447 48.23 -5.57 30.34
CA LEU A 447 46.83 -5.97 30.23
C LEU A 447 46.38 -6.69 31.50
N GLU A 448 45.16 -6.40 31.95
CA GLU A 448 44.53 -7.15 33.04
C GLU A 448 44.20 -8.59 32.61
N ASP A 449 44.17 -9.55 33.54
CA ASP A 449 43.82 -10.96 33.26
C ASP A 449 42.47 -11.12 32.55
N THR A 450 41.51 -10.22 32.85
CA THR A 450 40.21 -10.18 32.18
C THR A 450 40.30 -9.79 30.70
N GLN A 451 41.29 -8.99 30.32
CA GLN A 451 41.57 -8.57 28.95
C GLN A 451 42.31 -9.67 28.18
N VAL A 452 43.27 -10.34 28.81
CA VAL A 452 43.95 -11.53 28.25
C VAL A 452 42.94 -12.65 28.00
N SER A 453 42.00 -12.89 28.91
CA SER A 453 40.92 -13.85 28.72
C SER A 453 40.03 -13.53 27.52
N LYS A 454 39.79 -12.24 27.22
CA LYS A 454 39.03 -11.82 26.02
C LYS A 454 39.79 -12.08 24.73
N ILE A 455 41.12 -11.87 24.73
CA ILE A 455 41.98 -12.18 23.58
C ILE A 455 41.95 -13.68 23.28
N ASN A 456 41.98 -14.54 24.31
CA ASN A 456 41.94 -15.99 24.14
C ASN A 456 40.61 -16.52 23.55
N LYS A 457 39.53 -15.74 23.59
CA LYS A 457 38.21 -16.11 23.02
C LYS A 457 38.05 -15.75 21.53
N GLU A 458 39.08 -15.18 20.91
CA GLU A 458 39.02 -14.74 19.51
C GLU A 458 38.67 -15.86 18.53
N ASP A 459 39.29 -17.04 18.69
CA ASP A 459 39.06 -18.18 17.80
C ASP A 459 37.64 -18.73 17.91
N GLU A 460 37.05 -18.68 19.10
CA GLU A 460 35.66 -19.06 19.33
C GLU A 460 34.70 -18.11 18.62
N LEU A 461 34.95 -16.79 18.69
CA LEU A 461 34.16 -15.77 18.01
C LEU A 461 34.27 -15.86 16.48
N ARG A 462 35.45 -16.20 15.94
CA ARG A 462 35.62 -16.43 14.49
C ARG A 462 34.87 -17.69 14.02
N ARG A 463 34.89 -18.77 14.81
CA ARG A 463 34.09 -19.98 14.53
C ARG A 463 32.59 -19.69 14.56
N GLU A 464 32.12 -18.90 15.53
CA GLU A 464 30.71 -18.48 15.61
C GLU A 464 30.30 -17.64 14.40
N LEU A 465 31.15 -16.70 13.95
CA LEU A 465 30.92 -15.93 12.72
C LEU A 465 30.84 -16.81 11.47
N SER A 466 31.76 -17.77 11.33
CA SER A 466 31.75 -18.73 10.21
C SER A 466 30.47 -19.59 10.22
N SER A 467 30.01 -20.02 11.39
CA SER A 467 28.75 -20.77 11.52
C SER A 467 27.50 -19.96 11.14
N LEU A 468 27.57 -18.63 11.25
CA LEU A 468 26.53 -17.69 10.83
C LEU A 468 26.63 -17.30 9.34
N GLY A 469 27.50 -17.98 8.57
CA GLY A 469 27.69 -17.75 7.14
C GLY A 469 28.49 -16.48 6.80
N TRP A 470 29.20 -15.89 7.78
CA TRP A 470 30.13 -14.80 7.52
C TRP A 470 31.49 -15.34 7.09
N THR A 471 31.93 -14.95 5.90
CA THR A 471 33.28 -15.20 5.37
C THR A 471 34.05 -13.88 5.38
N GLU A 472 35.31 -13.94 5.80
CA GLU A 472 36.21 -12.78 5.93
C GLU A 472 36.53 -12.10 4.59
#